data_AF-A0A554I923-F1
#
_entry.id   AF-A0A554I923-F1
#
_cell.length_a   1.000
_cell.length_b   1.000
_cell.length_c   1.000
_cell.angle_alpha   90.00
_cell.angle_beta   90.00
_cell.angle_gamma   90.00
#
_symmetry.space_group_name_H-M   'P 1'
#
loop_
_entity.id
_entity.type
_entity.pdbx_description
1 polymer ?
#
loop_
_entity_poly.entity_id
_entity_poly.type
_entity_poly.pdbx_seq_one_letter_code
_entity_poly.pdbx_strand_id
1 'polypeptide(L)'
;MADVQNVNKIVMEVRAGAGGDEASLFAGDLVRMYQKYALKKGWNFSIVDASESGAKGYKTLVAEIKGQGAYEAFKNESGVHRVQRVPSTERQGRIHTSTASVAVLPIVEAKAVEVRDGDLEVTFCRAGGPGGQNV
;
A
#
# COMPACT_ATOMS: atom_id res chain seq x y z
N MET A 1 -4.47 16.34 13.80
CA MET A 1 -3.11 16.35 13.20
C MET A 1 -2.01 15.88 14.16
N ALA A 2 -2.34 15.51 15.40
CA ALA A 2 -1.38 15.01 16.39
C ALA A 2 -1.43 13.48 16.43
N ASP A 3 -0.34 12.82 16.02
CA ASP A 3 0.12 11.45 16.39
C ASP A 3 1.09 10.84 15.35
N VAL A 4 1.38 11.52 14.23
CA VAL A 4 2.25 10.96 13.16
C VAL A 4 3.76 11.20 13.40
N GLN A 5 4.13 11.98 14.41
CA GLN A 5 5.51 12.45 14.64
C GLN A 5 6.52 11.33 14.98
N ASN A 6 6.07 10.11 15.33
CA ASN A 6 6.93 8.98 15.68
C ASN A 6 6.63 7.72 14.86
N VAL A 7 6.20 7.88 13.61
CA VAL A 7 6.00 6.72 12.73
C VAL A 7 7.34 6.30 12.10
N ASN A 8 7.95 5.29 12.69
CA ASN A 8 9.19 4.67 12.20
C ASN A 8 8.94 3.49 11.26
N LYS A 9 7.68 3.15 10.99
CA LYS A 9 7.29 2.01 10.16
C LYS A 9 6.24 2.44 9.17
N ILE A 10 6.42 2.07 7.91
CA ILE A 10 5.44 2.35 6.86
C ILE A 10 5.15 1.09 6.06
N VAL A 11 3.96 1.02 5.50
CA VAL A 11 3.63 0.11 4.39
C VAL A 11 3.67 0.92 3.10
N MET A 12 4.40 0.40 2.13
CA MET A 12 4.41 0.88 0.76
C MET A 12 3.73 -0.15 -0.13
N GLU A 13 2.68 0.25 -0.83
CA GLU A 13 2.05 -0.55 -1.88
C GLU A 13 2.37 0.06 -3.25
N VAL A 14 2.91 -0.76 -4.16
CA VAL A 14 3.14 -0.39 -5.55
C VAL A 14 2.24 -1.25 -6.43
N ARG A 15 1.47 -0.63 -7.33
CA ARG A 15 0.53 -1.31 -8.21
C ARG A 15 0.69 -0.83 -9.65
N ALA A 16 0.72 -1.77 -10.58
CA ALA A 16 0.74 -1.49 -12.01
C ALA A 16 -0.57 -0.82 -12.44
N GLY A 17 -0.47 0.28 -13.20
CA GLY A 17 -1.61 1.02 -13.74
C GLY A 17 -1.85 0.70 -15.22
N ALA A 18 -2.19 1.74 -15.99
CA ALA A 18 -2.31 1.65 -17.45
C ALA A 18 -0.94 1.45 -18.10
N GLY A 19 -0.87 0.58 -19.12
CA GLY A 19 0.38 0.24 -19.83
C GLY A 19 0.66 -1.26 -19.94
N GLY A 20 -0.22 -2.13 -19.41
CA GLY A 20 -0.12 -3.59 -19.55
C GLY A 20 1.15 -4.17 -18.91
N ASP A 21 1.85 -5.03 -19.65
CA ASP A 21 3.10 -5.66 -19.19
C ASP A 21 4.19 -4.63 -18.87
N GLU A 22 4.25 -3.52 -19.63
CA GLU A 22 5.20 -2.44 -19.36
C GLU A 22 4.90 -1.72 -18.04
N ALA A 23 3.63 -1.58 -17.67
CA ALA A 23 3.26 -1.02 -16.37
C ALA A 23 3.74 -1.91 -15.22
N SER A 24 3.70 -3.24 -15.40
CA SER A 24 4.19 -4.19 -14.41
C SER A 24 5.72 -4.14 -14.28
N LEU A 25 6.43 -4.00 -15.40
CA LEU A 25 7.88 -3.77 -15.41
C LEU A 25 8.26 -2.47 -14.72
N PHE A 26 7.52 -1.40 -15.01
CA PHE A 26 7.72 -0.09 -14.38
C PHE A 26 7.47 -0.13 -12.86
N ALA A 27 6.43 -0.84 -12.41
CA ALA A 27 6.22 -1.09 -10.98
C ALA A 27 7.42 -1.81 -10.35
N GLY A 28 8.03 -2.78 -11.05
CA GLY A 28 9.27 -3.43 -10.62
C GLY A 28 10.47 -2.48 -10.52
N ASP A 29 10.60 -1.54 -11.47
CA ASP A 29 11.64 -0.51 -11.45
C ASP A 29 11.48 0.41 -10.22
N LEU A 30 10.24 0.86 -9.93
CA LEU A 30 9.92 1.67 -8.75
C LEU A 30 10.25 0.94 -7.45
N VAL A 31 9.82 -0.32 -7.31
CA VAL A 31 10.14 -1.14 -6.12
C VAL A 31 11.64 -1.26 -5.93
N ARG A 32 12.39 -1.56 -6.99
CA ARG A 32 13.85 -1.68 -6.93
C ARG A 32 14.52 -0.34 -6.57
N MET A 33 13.99 0.78 -7.06
CA MET A 33 14.44 2.12 -6.71
C MET A 33 14.24 2.39 -5.22
N TYR A 34 13.03 2.16 -4.69
CA TYR A 34 12.71 2.39 -3.28
C TYR A 34 13.47 1.45 -2.34
N GLN A 35 13.64 0.18 -2.72
CA GLN A 35 14.45 -0.77 -1.97
C GLN A 35 15.90 -0.29 -1.84
N LYS A 36 16.52 0.15 -2.96
CA LYS A 36 17.89 0.71 -2.93
C LYS A 36 17.97 2.00 -2.11
N TYR A 37 16.96 2.86 -2.21
CA TYR A 37 16.90 4.09 -1.42
C TYR A 37 16.82 3.80 0.08
N ALA A 38 15.96 2.85 0.50
CA ALA A 38 15.83 2.40 1.87
C ALA A 38 17.15 1.83 2.41
N LEU A 39 17.80 0.94 1.65
CA LEU A 39 19.11 0.37 2.02
C LEU A 39 20.19 1.46 2.19
N LYS A 40 20.24 2.45 1.29
CA LYS A 40 21.19 3.58 1.39
C LYS A 40 20.93 4.44 2.63
N LYS A 41 19.69 4.53 3.09
CA LYS A 41 19.30 5.24 4.33
C LYS A 41 19.47 4.38 5.59
N GLY A 42 19.89 3.12 5.46
CA GLY A 42 19.99 2.18 6.58
C GLY A 42 18.64 1.67 7.10
N TRP A 43 17.58 1.79 6.30
CA TRP A 43 16.26 1.28 6.64
C TRP A 43 16.09 -0.17 6.19
N ASN A 44 15.34 -0.94 6.95
CA ASN A 44 14.98 -2.30 6.58
C ASN A 44 13.80 -2.28 5.62
N PHE A 45 13.94 -2.94 4.47
CA PHE A 45 12.88 -3.10 3.47
C PHE A 45 12.49 -4.59 3.40
N SER A 46 11.28 -4.91 3.83
CA SER A 46 10.76 -6.29 3.83
C SER A 46 9.55 -6.39 2.91
N ILE A 47 9.58 -7.32 1.97
CA ILE A 47 8.39 -7.62 1.14
C ILE A 47 7.41 -8.40 2.02
N VAL A 48 6.16 -7.96 2.04
CA VAL A 48 5.05 -8.58 2.79
C VAL A 48 4.20 -9.43 1.85
N ASP A 49 3.89 -8.90 0.67
CA ASP A 49 3.12 -9.58 -0.36
C ASP A 49 3.57 -9.12 -1.75
N ALA A 50 3.49 -10.01 -2.73
CA ALA A 50 3.84 -9.70 -4.11
C ALA A 50 3.03 -10.54 -5.10
N SER A 51 2.39 -9.87 -6.06
CA SER A 51 1.82 -10.50 -7.24
C SER A 51 2.69 -10.18 -8.45
N GLU A 52 3.40 -11.19 -8.93
CA GLU A 52 4.21 -11.09 -10.14
C GLU A 52 3.36 -11.15 -11.41
N SER A 53 3.86 -10.50 -12.45
CA SER A 53 3.33 -10.57 -13.82
C SER A 53 4.17 -11.54 -14.66
N GLY A 54 3.60 -12.07 -15.74
CA GLY A 54 4.33 -12.91 -16.70
C GLY A 54 5.52 -12.21 -17.37
N ALA A 55 5.57 -10.87 -17.33
CA ALA A 55 6.64 -10.04 -17.87
C ALA A 55 7.79 -9.78 -16.88
N LYS A 56 7.89 -10.51 -15.76
CA LYS A 56 8.93 -10.32 -14.71
C LYS A 56 8.87 -8.98 -13.96
N GLY A 57 7.73 -8.29 -14.02
CA GLY A 57 7.40 -7.14 -13.19
C GLY A 57 6.34 -7.50 -12.13
N TYR A 58 5.84 -6.51 -11.38
CA TYR A 58 4.79 -6.72 -10.38
C TYR A 58 3.46 -6.11 -10.81
N LYS A 59 2.36 -6.86 -10.65
CA LYS A 59 1.00 -6.30 -10.69
C LYS A 59 0.70 -5.52 -9.41
N THR A 60 1.06 -6.11 -8.28
CA THR A 60 1.00 -5.50 -6.94
C THR A 60 2.20 -5.96 -6.13
N LEU A 61 2.74 -5.08 -5.29
CA LEU A 61 3.74 -5.43 -4.29
C LEU A 61 3.52 -4.58 -3.05
N VAL A 62 3.51 -5.23 -1.90
CA VAL A 62 3.38 -4.60 -0.58
C VAL A 62 4.69 -4.84 0.17
N ALA A 63 5.31 -3.77 0.65
CA ALA A 63 6.52 -3.82 1.44
C ALA A 63 6.37 -3.03 2.74
N GLU A 64 6.93 -3.56 3.81
CA GLU A 64 7.11 -2.85 5.07
C GLU A 64 8.51 -2.23 5.11
N ILE A 65 8.59 -0.93 5.43
CA ILE A 65 9.86 -0.21 5.58
C ILE A 65 9.98 0.26 7.02
N LYS A 66 11.06 -0.15 7.71
CA LYS A 66 11.34 0.20 9.11
C LYS A 66 12.58 1.07 9.20
N GLY A 67 12.44 2.25 9.77
CA GLY A 67 13.54 3.17 10.03
C GLY A 67 13.06 4.56 10.46
N GLN A 68 13.91 5.24 11.25
CA GLN A 68 13.62 6.59 11.70
C GLN A 68 13.51 7.56 10.52
N GLY A 69 12.42 8.35 10.49
CA GLY A 69 12.15 9.31 9.41
C GLY A 69 11.69 8.69 8.08
N ALA A 70 11.43 7.38 8.03
CA ALA A 70 10.99 6.71 6.80
C ALA A 70 9.68 7.33 6.26
N TYR A 71 8.69 7.56 7.12
CA TYR A 71 7.42 8.16 6.69
C TYR A 71 7.60 9.58 6.13
N GLU A 72 8.43 10.41 6.75
CA GLU A 72 8.66 11.78 6.27
C GLU A 72 9.31 11.85 4.90
N ALA A 73 10.18 10.88 4.60
CA ALA A 73 10.82 10.78 3.30
C ALA A 73 9.88 10.25 2.22
N PHE A 74 9.04 9.27 2.54
CA PHE A 74 8.18 8.60 1.56
C PHE A 74 6.77 9.20 1.43
N LYS A 75 6.30 10.06 2.36
CA LYS A 75 4.94 10.64 2.29
C LYS A 75 4.65 11.38 0.98
N ASN A 76 5.67 11.98 0.37
CA ASN A 76 5.56 12.75 -0.87
C ASN A 76 5.67 11.86 -2.13
N GLU A 77 6.00 10.58 -1.96
CA GLU A 77 6.10 9.60 -3.06
C GLU A 77 4.75 8.95 -3.37
N SER A 78 3.75 9.15 -2.51
CA SER A 78 2.41 8.64 -2.72
C SER A 78 1.74 9.34 -3.90
N GLY A 79 1.17 8.57 -4.82
CA GLY A 79 0.53 9.09 -6.02
C GLY A 79 0.73 8.20 -7.25
N VAL A 80 0.39 8.75 -8.41
CA VAL A 80 0.58 8.07 -9.70
C VAL A 80 1.88 8.53 -10.34
N HIS A 81 2.72 7.57 -10.69
CA HIS A 81 3.97 7.75 -11.40
C HIS A 81 3.77 7.41 -12.87
N ARG A 82 4.39 8.17 -13.77
CA ARG A 82 4.28 8.00 -15.22
C ARG A 82 5.66 7.81 -15.85
N VAL A 83 5.76 6.89 -16.79
CA VAL A 83 6.96 6.66 -17.61
C VAL A 83 6.63 6.72 -19.09
N GLN A 84 7.56 7.25 -19.89
CA GLN A 84 7.51 7.23 -21.35
C GLN A 84 8.82 6.69 -21.90
N ARG A 85 8.78 5.51 -22.51
CA ARG A 85 9.94 4.87 -23.14
C ARG A 85 9.47 3.86 -24.19
N VAL A 86 10.42 3.32 -24.96
CA VAL A 86 10.17 2.13 -25.78
C VAL A 86 10.13 0.91 -24.84
N PRO A 87 8.98 0.22 -24.69
CA PRO A 87 8.89 -0.97 -23.85
C PRO A 87 9.83 -2.07 -24.31
N SER A 88 10.31 -2.88 -23.38
CA SER A 88 11.07 -4.09 -23.73
C SER A 88 10.23 -5.12 -24.50
N THR A 89 8.90 -5.01 -24.41
CA THR A 89 7.92 -5.85 -25.12
C THR A 89 7.58 -5.33 -26.52
N GLU A 90 8.05 -4.15 -26.91
CA GLU A 90 7.73 -3.50 -28.19
C GLU A 90 8.79 -3.78 -29.27
N ARG A 91 8.36 -4.15 -30.48
CA ARG A 91 9.26 -4.54 -31.58
C ARG A 91 9.55 -3.42 -32.57
N GLN A 92 8.67 -2.43 -32.71
CA GLN A 92 8.79 -1.37 -33.71
C GLN A 92 9.46 -0.09 -33.20
N GLY A 93 9.94 -0.08 -31.96
CA GLY A 93 10.59 1.10 -31.39
C GLY A 93 9.63 2.24 -31.04
N ARG A 94 8.32 1.95 -30.91
CA ARG A 94 7.32 2.96 -30.56
C ARG A 94 7.42 3.32 -29.07
N ILE A 95 7.28 4.60 -28.76
CA ILE A 95 7.25 5.08 -27.38
C ILE A 95 5.85 4.87 -26.81
N HIS A 96 5.74 4.15 -25.70
CA HIS A 96 4.50 3.98 -24.97
C HIS A 96 4.53 4.79 -23.67
N THR A 97 3.33 5.14 -23.19
CA THR A 97 3.15 5.76 -21.88
C THR A 97 2.56 4.73 -20.93
N SER A 98 3.22 4.51 -19.80
CA SER A 98 2.77 3.59 -18.76
C SER A 98 2.70 4.30 -17.40
N THR A 99 1.92 3.74 -16.49
CA THR A 99 1.66 4.31 -15.16
C THR A 99 1.74 3.23 -14.08
N ALA A 100 2.08 3.65 -12.87
CA ALA A 100 2.00 2.82 -11.67
C ALA A 100 1.59 3.71 -10.48
N SER A 101 0.79 3.18 -9.57
CA SER A 101 0.41 3.89 -8.34
C SER A 101 1.28 3.43 -7.18
N VAL A 102 1.69 4.37 -6.33
CA VAL A 102 2.38 4.14 -5.08
C VAL A 102 1.51 4.67 -3.95
N ALA A 103 1.21 3.86 -2.96
CA ALA A 103 0.54 4.26 -1.73
C ALA A 103 1.49 4.09 -0.55
N VAL A 104 1.59 5.10 0.32
CA VAL A 104 2.44 5.08 1.50
C VAL A 104 1.58 5.32 2.73
N LEU A 105 1.55 4.33 3.62
CA LEU A 105 0.71 4.34 4.81
C LEU A 105 1.58 4.21 6.07
N PRO A 106 1.36 5.06 7.08
CA PRO A 106 2.04 4.91 8.37
C PRO A 106 1.49 3.68 9.11
N ILE A 107 2.36 2.84 9.67
CA ILE A 107 1.94 1.81 10.62
C ILE A 107 1.93 2.45 12.01
N VAL A 108 0.73 2.61 12.55
CA VAL A 108 0.50 3.04 13.93
C VAL A 108 0.04 1.85 14.75
N GLU A 109 0.50 1.75 16.00
CA GLU A 109 -0.02 0.75 16.92
C GLU A 109 -1.47 1.10 17.25
N ALA A 110 -2.34 0.10 17.16
CA ALA A 110 -3.72 0.25 17.58
C ALA A 110 -3.73 0.55 19.08
N LYS A 111 -4.18 1.76 19.46
CA LYS A 111 -4.46 2.05 20.86
C LYS A 111 -5.67 1.22 21.26
N ALA A 112 -5.56 0.54 22.40
CA ALA A 112 -6.71 -0.14 22.99
C ALA A 112 -7.81 0.92 23.22
N VAL A 113 -8.95 0.75 22.56
CA VAL A 113 -10.12 1.60 22.78
C VAL A 113 -10.82 1.04 24.01
N GLU A 114 -10.75 1.77 25.10
CA GLU A 114 -11.54 1.47 26.30
C GLU A 114 -12.98 1.90 26.03
N VAL A 115 -13.89 0.93 25.89
CA VAL A 115 -15.33 1.19 25.80
C VAL A 115 -15.86 1.27 27.22
N ARG A 116 -16.38 2.42 27.62
CA ARG A 116 -16.97 2.61 28.95
C ARG A 116 -18.45 2.28 28.91
N ASP A 117 -18.94 1.60 29.94
CA ASP A 117 -20.34 1.23 30.05
C ASP A 117 -21.29 2.45 30.01
N GLY A 118 -20.83 3.62 30.46
CA GLY A 118 -21.60 4.86 30.42
C GLY A 118 -21.77 5.47 29.02
N ASP A 119 -20.97 5.04 28.04
CA ASP A 119 -21.06 5.48 26.64
C ASP A 119 -21.90 4.50 25.80
N LEU A 120 -22.39 3.42 26.40
CA LEU A 120 -23.21 2.39 25.74
C LEU A 120 -24.69 2.65 25.96
N GLU A 121 -25.42 2.91 24.87
CA GLU A 121 -26.88 2.81 24.88
C GLU A 121 -27.28 1.38 24.50
N VAL A 122 -27.61 0.57 25.51
CA VAL A 122 -28.06 -0.81 25.33
C VAL A 122 -29.57 -0.86 25.40
N THR A 123 -30.21 -1.21 24.29
CA THR A 123 -31.66 -1.40 24.22
C THR A 123 -32.00 -2.85 23.88
N PHE A 124 -33.06 -3.36 24.50
CA PHE A 124 -33.56 -4.71 24.26
C PHE A 124 -34.85 -4.63 23.46
N CYS A 125 -34.97 -5.46 22.43
CA CYS A 125 -36.18 -5.61 21.64
C CYS A 125 -36.55 -7.10 21.53
N ARG A 126 -37.84 -7.40 21.39
CA ARG A 126 -38.30 -8.78 21.15
C ARG A 126 -37.83 -9.24 19.77
N ALA A 127 -37.51 -10.53 19.65
CA ALA A 127 -37.09 -11.08 18.38
C ALA A 127 -38.26 -11.04 17.37
N GLY A 128 -38.02 -10.50 16.17
CA GLY A 128 -39.03 -10.43 15.12
C GLY A 128 -39.09 -11.71 14.29
N GLY A 129 -40.20 -12.45 14.36
CA GLY A 129 -40.48 -13.63 13.54
C GLY A 129 -41.64 -14.48 14.08
N PRO A 130 -42.25 -15.38 13.29
CA PRO A 130 -43.31 -16.23 13.78
C PRO A 130 -42.76 -17.26 14.78
N GLY A 131 -43.12 -17.12 16.05
CA GLY A 131 -42.84 -18.11 17.09
C GLY A 131 -43.85 -18.00 18.23
N GLY A 132 -44.17 -19.15 18.85
CA GLY A 132 -45.21 -19.30 19.87
C GLY A 132 -44.90 -18.61 21.21
N GLN A 133 -45.43 -19.12 22.33
CA GLN A 133 -45.59 -18.43 23.63
C GLN A 133 -44.39 -17.73 24.30
N ASN A 134 -43.16 -17.80 23.77
CA ASN A 134 -41.97 -17.21 24.39
C ASN A 134 -41.07 -16.42 23.41
N VAL A 135 -41.61 -15.83 22.34
CA VAL A 135 -40.89 -14.88 21.45
C VAL A 135 -41.30 -13.43 21.74
#